data_AF-A0A5E4Z9R0-F1
#
_entry.id   AF-A0A5E4Z9R0-F1
#
_cell.length_a   1.000
_cell.length_b   1.000
_cell.length_c   1.000
_cell.angle_alpha   90.00
_cell.angle_beta   90.00
_cell.angle_gamma   90.00
#
_symmetry.space_group_name_H-M   'P 1'
#
loop_
_entity.id
_entity.type
_entity.pdbx_description
1 polymer ?
#
loop_
_entity_poly.entity_id
_entity_poly.type
_entity_poly.pdbx_seq_one_letter_code
_entity_poly.pdbx_strand_id
1 'polypeptide(L)'
;MARLDYIHYDVYEASLSASGELIWEKRTDKPSIKQLPQLYWEDHSGWDEANVWSLERTEAVDDETVKRTMKHLCVYANFLESEKTDWRHFPIRRDEQVLRRFRKHLIDQREEGALASSTVSSCMSTIIQFYRFAHLHNLIGNSAPMWNDRLVGVPFLDTAGFKRTAVRLSSDLSIPNRKRIGVMLEDGLLPLRADHMNQLVAHTARHETKELHLMLSTAFFTGGRAGTVTTLSVSSLLTAREDPHTPGIFLLPVGPGTGSLQSARSMAT
;
A
#
# COMPACT_ATOMS: atom_id res chain seq x y z
N MET A 1 -15.70 -11.99 -15.33
CA MET A 1 -14.48 -11.62 -14.58
C MET A 1 -14.30 -10.12 -14.60
N ALA A 2 -14.41 -9.50 -13.43
CA ALA A 2 -14.18 -8.10 -13.16
C ALA A 2 -12.78 -7.65 -13.58
N ARG A 3 -12.68 -6.40 -14.03
CA ARG A 3 -11.49 -5.78 -14.60
C ARG A 3 -11.09 -4.54 -13.83
N LEU A 4 -9.79 -4.27 -13.84
CA LEU A 4 -9.20 -3.07 -13.25
C LEU A 4 -8.48 -2.29 -14.35
N ASP A 5 -9.06 -1.15 -14.71
CA ASP A 5 -8.52 -0.24 -15.73
C ASP A 5 -7.97 1.03 -15.06
N TYR A 6 -7.19 1.80 -15.81
CA TYR A 6 -6.59 3.05 -15.33
C TYR A 6 -6.99 4.18 -16.24
N ILE A 7 -7.56 5.24 -15.66
CA ILE A 7 -8.05 6.39 -16.41
C ILE A 7 -7.26 7.65 -16.08
N HIS A 8 -7.27 8.59 -17.02
CA HIS A 8 -6.94 9.97 -16.76
C HIS A 8 -8.16 10.66 -16.17
N TYR A 9 -8.04 11.19 -14.95
CA TYR A 9 -9.12 11.86 -14.26
C TYR A 9 -8.79 13.34 -14.06
N ASP A 10 -9.68 14.18 -14.58
CA ASP A 10 -9.70 15.62 -14.40
C ASP A 10 -10.88 16.00 -13.50
N VAL A 11 -10.65 16.91 -12.56
CA VAL A 11 -11.71 17.39 -11.68
C VAL A 11 -12.48 18.51 -12.38
N TYR A 12 -13.80 18.39 -12.43
CA TYR A 12 -14.70 19.41 -12.95
C TYR A 12 -15.61 19.92 -11.83
N GLU A 13 -15.92 21.21 -11.86
CA GLU A 13 -16.85 21.86 -10.95
C GLU A 13 -18.05 22.36 -11.74
N ALA A 14 -19.24 22.11 -11.20
CA ALA A 14 -20.47 22.63 -11.76
C ALA A 14 -20.71 24.04 -11.22
N SER A 15 -20.84 25.01 -12.13
CA SER A 15 -21.23 26.38 -11.83
C SER A 15 -22.48 26.75 -12.63
N LEU A 16 -23.23 27.75 -12.14
CA LEU A 16 -24.34 28.31 -12.89
C LEU A 16 -23.87 29.55 -13.65
N SER A 17 -24.19 29.61 -14.93
CA SER A 17 -23.96 30.78 -15.76
C SER A 17 -24.83 31.96 -15.30
N ALA A 18 -24.51 33.16 -15.78
CA ALA A 18 -25.37 34.34 -15.58
C ALA A 18 -26.78 34.18 -16.17
N SER A 19 -26.99 33.24 -17.09
CA SER A 19 -28.30 32.88 -17.66
C SER A 19 -28.98 31.70 -16.95
N GLY A 20 -28.38 31.15 -15.88
CA GLY A 20 -28.92 30.02 -15.12
C GLY A 20 -28.66 28.65 -15.75
N GLU A 21 -27.77 28.55 -16.74
CA GLU A 21 -27.37 27.28 -17.36
C GLU A 21 -26.24 26.62 -16.57
N LEU A 22 -26.26 25.29 -16.49
CA LEU A 22 -25.21 24.51 -15.84
C LEU A 22 -23.95 24.48 -16.73
N ILE A 23 -22.83 25.03 -16.24
CA ILE A 23 -21.53 24.99 -16.89
C ILE A 23 -20.61 24.08 -16.07
N TRP A 24 -19.85 23.22 -16.76
CA TRP A 24 -18.80 22.41 -16.15
C TRP A 24 -17.45 23.01 -16.48
N GLU A 25 -16.75 23.52 -15.48
CA GLU A 25 -15.43 24.10 -15.64
C GLU A 25 -14.38 23.17 -15.03
N LYS A 26 -13.28 22.96 -15.77
CA LYS A 26 -12.15 22.18 -15.26
C LYS A 26 -11.50 22.95 -14.12
N ARG A 27 -11.39 22.31 -12.95
CA ARG A 27 -10.67 22.86 -11.81
C ARG A 27 -9.17 22.90 -12.12
N THR A 28 -8.61 24.10 -12.11
CA THR A 28 -7.17 24.34 -12.34
C THR A 28 -6.35 24.22 -11.06
N ASP A 29 -7.00 24.26 -9.90
CA ASP A 29 -6.38 24.17 -8.58
C ASP A 29 -6.12 22.72 -8.14
N LYS A 30 -6.86 21.74 -8.67
CA LYS A 30 -6.60 20.32 -8.42
C LYS A 30 -5.82 19.69 -9.59
N PRO A 31 -4.70 19.01 -9.32
CA PRO A 31 -3.93 18.35 -10.37
C PRO A 31 -4.67 17.14 -10.92
N SER A 32 -4.49 16.86 -12.21
CA SER A 32 -5.05 15.66 -12.83
C SER A 32 -4.41 14.38 -12.30
N ILE A 33 -5.21 13.32 -12.23
CA ILE A 33 -4.78 11.99 -11.78
C ILE A 33 -4.61 11.12 -13.02
N LYS A 34 -3.35 10.81 -13.37
CA LYS A 34 -3.06 10.17 -14.67
C LYS A 34 -3.45 8.71 -14.78
N GLN A 35 -3.42 7.98 -13.66
CA GLN A 35 -3.64 6.54 -13.61
C GLN A 35 -4.58 6.19 -12.45
N LEU A 36 -5.73 6.86 -12.39
CA LEU A 36 -6.74 6.55 -11.38
C LEU A 36 -7.28 5.14 -11.66
N PRO A 37 -7.13 4.18 -10.74
CA PRO A 37 -7.67 2.85 -10.92
C PRO A 37 -9.21 2.87 -10.84
N GLN A 38 -9.85 2.18 -11.78
CA GLN A 38 -11.30 2.01 -11.89
C GLN A 38 -11.64 0.54 -12.09
N LEU A 39 -12.63 0.06 -11.37
CA LEU A 39 -13.08 -1.32 -11.34
C LEU A 39 -14.42 -1.44 -12.08
N TYR A 40 -14.46 -2.40 -12.99
CA TYR A 40 -15.63 -2.73 -13.80
C TYR A 40 -15.98 -4.20 -13.60
N TRP A 41 -17.27 -4.50 -13.51
CA TRP A 41 -17.80 -5.85 -13.47
C TRP A 41 -17.72 -6.52 -14.86
N GLU A 42 -18.03 -7.81 -14.93
CA GLU A 42 -18.06 -8.60 -16.16
C GLU A 42 -19.01 -8.03 -17.22
N ASP A 43 -20.12 -7.41 -16.78
CA ASP A 43 -21.09 -6.76 -17.66
C ASP A 43 -20.67 -5.34 -18.11
N HIS A 44 -19.43 -4.95 -17.81
CA HIS A 44 -18.85 -3.63 -18.08
C HIS A 44 -19.46 -2.47 -17.28
N SER A 45 -20.37 -2.74 -16.35
CA SER A 45 -20.81 -1.72 -15.41
C SER A 45 -19.70 -1.39 -14.41
N GLY A 46 -19.63 -0.12 -13.99
CA GLY A 46 -18.68 0.31 -12.97
C GLY A 46 -19.08 -0.19 -11.59
N TRP A 47 -18.11 -0.57 -10.77
CA TRP A 47 -18.36 -0.67 -9.33
C TRP A 47 -18.26 0.71 -8.70
N ASP A 48 -19.36 1.46 -8.75
CA ASP A 48 -19.42 2.88 -8.38
C ASP A 48 -18.83 3.15 -6.99
N GLU A 49 -19.17 2.34 -5.98
CA GLU A 49 -18.67 2.55 -4.62
C GLU A 49 -17.15 2.33 -4.51
N ALA A 50 -16.63 1.31 -5.18
CA ALA A 50 -15.20 1.04 -5.20
C ALA A 50 -14.44 2.14 -5.98
N ASN A 51 -15.05 2.68 -7.03
CA ASN A 51 -14.49 3.72 -7.87
C ASN A 51 -14.45 5.08 -7.17
N VAL A 52 -15.50 5.44 -6.44
CA VAL A 52 -15.51 6.62 -5.56
C VAL A 52 -14.47 6.46 -4.46
N TRP A 53 -14.38 5.27 -3.85
CA TRP A 53 -13.38 5.00 -2.83
C TRP A 53 -11.94 5.17 -3.34
N SER A 54 -11.65 4.69 -4.56
CA SER A 54 -10.35 4.88 -5.21
C SER A 54 -9.97 6.36 -5.31
N LEU A 55 -10.92 7.19 -5.75
CA LEU A 55 -10.72 8.64 -5.88
C LEU A 55 -10.40 9.29 -4.54
N GLU A 56 -11.19 9.03 -3.49
CA GLU A 56 -10.94 9.57 -2.16
C GLU A 56 -9.58 9.15 -1.60
N ARG A 57 -9.16 7.90 -1.86
CA ARG A 57 -7.85 7.42 -1.40
C ARG A 57 -6.69 8.18 -2.03
N THR A 58 -6.82 8.71 -3.25
CA THR A 58 -5.74 9.50 -3.88
C THR A 58 -5.44 10.80 -3.14
N GLU A 59 -6.37 11.28 -2.30
CA GLU A 59 -6.15 12.46 -1.45
C GLU A 59 -5.38 12.11 -0.16
N ALA A 60 -5.40 10.85 0.27
CA ALA A 60 -4.86 10.41 1.55
C ALA A 60 -3.56 9.58 1.46
N VAL A 61 -3.33 8.87 0.36
CA VAL A 61 -2.18 7.97 0.17
C VAL A 61 -1.58 8.10 -1.23
N ASP A 62 -0.36 7.60 -1.40
CA ASP A 62 0.33 7.62 -2.70
C ASP A 62 -0.35 6.71 -3.74
N ASP A 63 -0.15 7.05 -5.02
CA ASP A 63 -0.75 6.36 -6.17
C ASP A 63 -0.48 4.85 -6.18
N GLU A 64 0.73 4.40 -5.81
CA GLU A 64 1.07 2.97 -5.80
C GLU A 64 0.31 2.22 -4.71
N THR A 65 0.14 2.85 -3.54
CA THR A 65 -0.73 2.31 -2.48
C THR A 65 -2.18 2.20 -2.97
N VAL A 66 -2.71 3.20 -3.69
CA VAL A 66 -4.08 3.14 -4.24
C VAL A 66 -4.22 2.00 -5.24
N LYS A 67 -3.30 1.90 -6.21
CA LYS A 67 -3.29 0.81 -7.21
C LYS A 67 -3.24 -0.56 -6.56
N ARG A 68 -2.40 -0.73 -5.52
CA ARG A 68 -2.31 -1.99 -4.77
C ARG A 68 -3.63 -2.32 -4.07
N THR A 69 -4.27 -1.34 -3.44
CA THR A 69 -5.58 -1.57 -2.81
C THR A 69 -6.66 -1.93 -3.82
N MET A 70 -6.69 -1.26 -4.98
CA MET A 70 -7.67 -1.57 -6.02
C MET A 70 -7.43 -2.94 -6.68
N LYS A 71 -6.18 -3.40 -6.78
CA LYS A 71 -5.88 -4.79 -7.19
C LYS A 71 -6.48 -5.81 -6.21
N HIS A 72 -6.38 -5.56 -4.90
CA HIS A 72 -7.02 -6.43 -3.90
C HIS A 72 -8.55 -6.39 -3.97
N LEU A 73 -9.15 -5.24 -4.25
CA LEU A 73 -10.59 -5.16 -4.52
C LEU A 73 -10.99 -5.90 -5.80
N CYS A 74 -10.18 -5.87 -6.84
CA CYS A 74 -10.43 -6.63 -8.07
C CYS A 74 -10.41 -8.15 -7.81
N VAL A 75 -9.50 -8.64 -6.96
CA VAL A 75 -9.54 -10.04 -6.49
C VAL A 75 -10.86 -10.36 -5.78
N TYR A 76 -11.34 -9.44 -4.94
CA TYR A 76 -12.62 -9.59 -4.27
C TYR A 76 -13.81 -9.56 -5.24
N ALA A 77 -13.83 -8.63 -6.19
CA ALA A 77 -14.86 -8.53 -7.24
C ALA A 77 -14.97 -9.84 -8.04
N ASN A 78 -13.83 -10.40 -8.45
CA ASN A 78 -13.79 -11.68 -9.15
C ASN A 78 -14.33 -12.84 -8.31
N PHE A 79 -14.09 -12.84 -7.00
CA PHE A 79 -14.69 -13.80 -6.08
C PHE A 79 -16.22 -13.62 -5.97
N LEU A 80 -16.70 -12.39 -5.93
CA LEU A 80 -18.15 -12.11 -5.87
C LEU A 80 -18.88 -12.61 -7.11
N GLU A 81 -18.28 -12.40 -8.29
CA GLU A 81 -18.82 -12.89 -9.57
C GLU A 81 -18.83 -14.42 -9.64
N SER A 82 -17.75 -15.08 -9.22
CA SER A 82 -17.67 -16.55 -9.24
C SER A 82 -18.69 -17.18 -8.29
N GLU A 83 -18.93 -16.56 -7.13
CA GLU A 83 -19.93 -16.98 -6.15
C GLU A 83 -21.33 -16.43 -6.41
N LYS A 84 -21.51 -15.62 -7.46
CA LYS A 84 -22.77 -14.92 -7.81
C LYS A 84 -23.43 -14.27 -6.59
N THR A 85 -22.63 -13.64 -5.75
CA THR A 85 -23.05 -13.08 -4.46
C THR A 85 -22.87 -11.57 -4.47
N ASP A 86 -23.89 -10.84 -4.02
CA ASP A 86 -23.82 -9.40 -3.88
C ASP A 86 -22.88 -9.01 -2.72
N TRP A 87 -22.09 -7.95 -2.89
CA TRP A 87 -21.16 -7.50 -1.87
C TRP A 87 -21.87 -6.93 -0.62
N ARG A 88 -23.16 -6.59 -0.70
CA ARG A 88 -24.01 -6.18 0.43
C ARG A 88 -24.79 -7.36 1.01
N HIS A 89 -24.47 -8.59 0.62
CA HIS A 89 -25.13 -9.79 1.12
C HIS A 89 -24.72 -10.13 2.57
N PHE A 90 -25.52 -9.62 3.51
CA PHE A 90 -25.34 -9.81 4.96
C PHE A 90 -26.56 -10.47 5.61
N PRO A 91 -26.78 -11.79 5.40
CA PRO A 91 -27.82 -12.54 6.10
C PRO A 91 -27.56 -12.62 7.61
N ILE A 92 -28.60 -13.03 8.35
CA ILE A 92 -28.54 -13.26 9.81
C ILE A 92 -27.49 -14.32 10.16
N ARG A 93 -27.39 -15.36 9.31
CA ARG A 93 -26.40 -16.43 9.44
C ARG A 93 -25.02 -15.89 9.08
N ARG A 94 -24.15 -15.81 10.09
CA ARG A 94 -22.81 -15.23 9.96
C ARG A 94 -21.94 -15.98 8.96
N ASP A 95 -22.02 -17.29 8.92
CA ASP A 95 -21.30 -18.18 8.02
C ASP A 95 -21.62 -17.92 6.53
N GLU A 96 -22.82 -17.43 6.24
CA GLU A 96 -23.28 -17.09 4.89
C GLU A 96 -22.91 -15.66 4.48
N GLN A 97 -22.45 -14.82 5.41
CA GLN A 97 -22.05 -13.45 5.12
C GLN A 97 -20.87 -13.43 4.15
N VAL A 98 -20.98 -12.57 3.14
CA VAL A 98 -20.03 -12.48 2.03
C VAL A 98 -18.57 -12.31 2.49
N LEU A 99 -18.34 -11.50 3.54
CA LEU A 99 -17.01 -11.28 4.12
C LEU A 99 -16.41 -12.53 4.77
N ARG A 100 -17.23 -13.38 5.40
CA ARG A 100 -16.76 -14.62 6.03
C ARG A 100 -16.46 -15.68 4.98
N ARG A 101 -17.28 -15.77 3.93
CA ARG A 101 -17.03 -16.64 2.77
C ARG A 101 -15.75 -16.25 2.06
N PHE A 102 -15.54 -14.96 1.81
CA PHE A 102 -14.30 -14.47 1.21
C PHE A 102 -13.07 -14.72 2.08
N ARG A 103 -13.18 -14.49 3.40
CA ARG A 103 -12.11 -14.81 4.34
C ARG A 103 -11.72 -16.28 4.27
N LYS A 104 -12.70 -17.20 4.18
CA LYS A 104 -12.45 -18.64 4.02
C LYS A 104 -11.72 -18.91 2.71
N HIS A 105 -12.21 -18.36 1.59
CA HIS A 105 -11.57 -18.48 0.28
C HIS A 105 -10.10 -18.04 0.28
N LEU A 106 -9.77 -16.92 0.92
CA LEU A 106 -8.38 -16.47 1.04
C LEU A 106 -7.50 -17.40 1.90
N ILE A 107 -8.08 -18.02 2.94
CA ILE A 107 -7.37 -19.00 3.77
C ILE A 107 -7.09 -20.25 2.95
N ASP A 108 -8.06 -20.73 2.18
CA ASP A 108 -7.92 -21.92 1.35
C ASP A 108 -6.83 -21.70 0.28
N GLN A 109 -6.83 -20.55 -0.42
CA GLN A 109 -5.76 -20.17 -1.35
C GLN A 109 -4.37 -20.07 -0.70
N ARG A 110 -4.30 -19.66 0.57
CA ARG A 110 -3.04 -19.65 1.33
C ARG A 110 -2.56 -21.08 1.60
N GLU A 111 -3.47 -21.96 2.00
CA GLU A 111 -3.11 -23.33 2.37
C GLU A 111 -2.65 -24.14 1.15
N GLU A 112 -3.27 -23.88 -0.01
CA GLU A 112 -2.89 -24.43 -1.32
C GLU A 112 -1.58 -23.84 -1.87
N GLY A 113 -1.06 -22.77 -1.27
CA GLY A 113 0.18 -22.12 -1.71
C GLY A 113 0.02 -21.17 -2.89
N ALA A 114 -1.21 -20.90 -3.35
CA ALA A 114 -1.50 -19.94 -4.42
C ALA A 114 -1.23 -18.50 -4.00
N LEU A 115 -1.41 -18.17 -2.71
CA LEU A 115 -1.16 -16.83 -2.16
C LEU A 115 -0.24 -16.85 -0.94
N ALA A 116 0.69 -15.89 -0.90
CA ALA A 116 1.52 -15.64 0.27
C ALA A 116 0.69 -15.14 1.47
N SER A 117 1.16 -15.45 2.69
CA SER A 117 0.48 -15.04 3.93
C SER A 117 0.35 -13.51 4.06
N SER A 118 1.37 -12.77 3.61
CA SER A 118 1.36 -11.31 3.56
C SER A 118 0.31 -10.78 2.59
N THR A 119 0.16 -11.40 1.42
CA THR A 119 -0.83 -11.04 0.39
C THR A 119 -2.24 -11.25 0.89
N VAL A 120 -2.52 -12.39 1.52
CA VAL A 120 -3.83 -12.70 2.09
C VAL A 120 -4.22 -11.72 3.21
N SER A 121 -3.30 -11.46 4.15
CA SER A 121 -3.54 -10.49 5.22
C SER A 121 -3.74 -9.06 4.68
N SER A 122 -2.95 -8.66 3.68
CA SER A 122 -3.08 -7.36 3.01
C SER A 122 -4.42 -7.22 2.30
N CYS A 123 -4.80 -8.23 1.51
CA CYS A 123 -6.06 -8.26 0.78
C CYS A 123 -7.25 -8.12 1.73
N MET A 124 -7.34 -8.95 2.77
CA MET A 124 -8.44 -8.87 3.74
C MET A 124 -8.47 -7.53 4.47
N SER A 125 -7.30 -6.97 4.80
CA SER A 125 -7.21 -5.64 5.41
C SER A 125 -7.73 -4.52 4.49
N THR A 126 -7.50 -4.64 3.18
CA THR A 126 -8.03 -3.71 2.18
C THR A 126 -9.55 -3.80 2.09
N ILE A 127 -10.11 -5.02 2.08
CA ILE A 127 -11.57 -5.20 2.04
C ILE A 127 -12.22 -4.60 3.29
N ILE A 128 -11.67 -4.84 4.48
CA ILE A 128 -12.19 -4.22 5.71
C ILE A 128 -12.16 -2.68 5.61
N GLN A 129 -11.12 -2.09 5.03
CA GLN A 129 -11.06 -0.64 4.84
C GLN A 129 -12.14 -0.13 3.87
N PHE A 130 -12.37 -0.85 2.76
CA PHE A 130 -13.44 -0.52 1.82
C PHE A 130 -14.82 -0.58 2.50
N TYR A 131 -15.10 -1.63 3.28
CA TYR A 131 -16.38 -1.72 3.99
C TYR A 131 -16.54 -0.68 5.11
N ARG A 132 -15.45 -0.22 5.74
CA ARG A 132 -15.50 0.92 6.67
C ARG A 132 -15.89 2.21 5.96
N PHE A 133 -15.30 2.45 4.79
CA PHE A 133 -15.73 3.55 3.92
C PHE A 133 -17.20 3.40 3.51
N ALA A 134 -17.59 2.24 2.99
CA ALA A 134 -18.97 2.01 2.55
C ALA A 134 -19.99 2.17 3.68
N HIS A 135 -19.64 1.79 4.90
CA HIS A 135 -20.49 2.00 6.07
C HIS A 135 -20.60 3.49 6.44
N LEU A 136 -19.48 4.22 6.45
CA LEU A 136 -19.47 5.66 6.76
C LEU A 136 -20.32 6.48 5.77
N HIS A 137 -20.36 6.06 4.51
CA HIS A 137 -21.17 6.68 3.46
C HIS A 137 -22.57 6.07 3.30
N ASN A 138 -23.01 5.22 4.23
CA ASN A 138 -24.31 4.53 4.21
C ASN A 138 -24.61 3.72 2.93
N LEU A 139 -23.57 3.22 2.26
CA LEU A 139 -23.68 2.52 0.96
C LEU A 139 -24.13 1.05 1.09
N ILE A 140 -24.14 0.50 2.30
CA ILE A 140 -24.44 -0.92 2.57
C ILE A 140 -25.92 -1.14 2.88
N GLY A 141 -26.60 -0.12 3.41
CA GLY A 141 -28.02 -0.20 3.81
C GLY A 141 -28.33 -1.16 4.98
N ASN A 142 -27.34 -1.88 5.52
CA ASN A 142 -27.54 -2.83 6.61
C ASN A 142 -27.34 -2.17 7.98
N SER A 143 -28.30 -2.41 8.89
CA SER A 143 -28.24 -1.97 10.30
C SER A 143 -27.47 -2.94 11.19
N ALA A 144 -27.31 -4.21 10.79
CA ALA A 144 -26.63 -5.22 11.60
C ALA A 144 -25.10 -5.08 11.52
N PRO A 145 -24.36 -5.34 12.62
CA PRO A 145 -22.90 -5.25 12.63
C PRO A 145 -22.27 -6.31 11.72
N MET A 146 -21.48 -5.86 10.73
CA MET A 146 -20.79 -6.72 9.76
C MET A 146 -19.69 -7.58 10.40
N TRP A 147 -19.04 -7.06 11.45
CA TRP A 147 -17.98 -7.71 12.20
C TRP A 147 -17.87 -7.10 13.60
N ASN A 148 -17.02 -7.70 14.45
CA ASN A 148 -16.70 -7.15 15.76
C ASN A 148 -15.31 -6.51 15.72
N ASP A 149 -15.24 -5.21 15.98
CA ASP A 149 -13.96 -4.53 16.12
C ASP A 149 -13.33 -4.82 17.50
N ARG A 150 -12.00 -4.86 17.52
CA ARG A 150 -11.18 -5.03 18.72
C ARG A 150 -9.96 -4.13 18.64
N LEU A 151 -9.68 -3.40 19.71
CA LEU A 151 -8.44 -2.64 19.85
C LEU A 151 -7.27 -3.59 20.12
N VAL A 152 -6.21 -3.48 19.32
CA VAL A 152 -4.98 -4.28 19.43
C VAL A 152 -3.81 -3.32 19.57
N GLY A 153 -3.03 -3.48 20.64
CA GLY A 153 -1.76 -2.77 20.83
C GLY A 153 -0.66 -3.42 19.98
N VAL A 154 -0.06 -2.64 19.07
CA VAL A 154 1.10 -3.06 18.29
C VAL A 154 2.32 -2.34 18.85
N PRO A 155 3.26 -3.06 19.49
CA PRO A 155 4.49 -2.45 19.95
C PRO A 155 5.37 -2.09 18.74
N PHE A 156 5.96 -0.90 18.77
CA PHE A 156 6.93 -0.44 17.80
C PHE A 156 8.07 0.30 18.51
N LEU A 157 9.23 0.34 17.87
CA LEU A 157 10.34 1.20 18.31
C LEU A 157 10.18 2.54 17.59
N ASP A 158 10.22 3.63 18.34
CA ASP A 158 10.27 4.95 17.72
C ASP A 158 11.66 5.25 17.15
N THR A 159 11.80 6.40 16.49
CA THR A 159 13.05 6.85 15.88
C THR A 159 14.19 7.00 16.87
N ALA A 160 13.91 7.14 18.17
CA ALA A 160 14.88 7.21 19.25
C ALA A 160 15.11 5.85 19.94
N GLY A 161 14.49 4.77 19.46
CA GLY A 161 14.66 3.41 19.98
C GLY A 161 13.79 3.09 21.20
N PHE A 162 12.85 3.96 21.57
CA PHE A 162 11.94 3.68 22.68
C PHE A 162 10.78 2.77 22.23
N LYS A 163 10.48 1.76 23.05
CA LYS A 163 9.30 0.91 22.85
C LYS A 163 8.04 1.72 23.13
N ARG A 164 7.26 1.97 22.08
CA ARG A 164 5.92 2.57 22.12
C ARG A 164 4.90 1.56 21.67
N THR A 165 3.64 1.76 22.05
CA THR A 165 2.51 0.92 21.63
C THR A 165 1.53 1.77 20.86
N ALA A 166 1.35 1.45 19.57
CA ALA A 166 0.28 2.03 18.76
C ALA A 166 -0.99 1.22 18.98
N VAL A 167 -2.10 1.88 19.28
CA VAL A 167 -3.40 1.20 19.33
C VAL A 167 -3.98 1.17 17.91
N ARG A 168 -4.26 -0.03 17.42
CA ARG A 168 -4.87 -0.25 16.10
C ARG A 168 -6.24 -0.91 16.26
N LEU A 169 -7.23 -0.39 15.53
CA LEU A 169 -8.55 -1.03 15.42
C LEU A 169 -8.47 -2.24 14.47
N SER A 170 -8.49 -3.44 15.04
CA SER A 170 -8.56 -4.72 14.33
C SER A 170 -10.01 -5.22 14.28
N SER A 171 -10.28 -6.27 13.49
CA SER A 171 -11.59 -6.91 13.35
C SER A 171 -11.44 -8.43 13.47
N ASP A 172 -12.49 -9.14 13.90
CA ASP A 172 -12.54 -10.61 13.93
C ASP A 172 -12.41 -11.25 12.53
N LEU A 173 -12.60 -10.46 11.48
CA LEU A 173 -12.35 -10.85 10.09
C LEU A 173 -10.87 -10.83 9.68
N SER A 174 -9.99 -10.21 10.47
CA SER A 174 -8.57 -10.10 10.15
C SER A 174 -7.91 -11.48 10.06
N ILE A 175 -7.09 -11.68 9.01
CA ILE A 175 -6.28 -12.89 8.85
C ILE A 175 -4.87 -12.57 9.35
N PRO A 176 -4.39 -13.24 10.42
CA PRO A 176 -3.06 -12.98 10.95
C PRO A 176 -1.98 -13.43 9.95
N ASN A 177 -0.99 -12.57 9.73
CA ASN A 177 0.17 -12.87 8.90
C ASN A 177 1.15 -13.77 9.65
N ARG A 178 0.81 -15.06 9.77
CA ARG A 178 1.70 -16.08 10.31
C ARG A 178 2.52 -16.65 9.16
N LYS A 179 3.83 -16.39 9.17
CA LYS A 179 4.74 -17.06 8.25
C LYS A 179 4.68 -18.58 8.54
N ARG A 180 4.60 -19.41 7.49
CA ARG A 180 4.81 -20.86 7.66
C ARG A 180 6.21 -21.06 8.22
N ILE A 181 6.31 -21.81 9.32
CA ILE A 181 7.59 -22.17 9.92
C ILE A 181 8.15 -23.31 9.07
N GLY A 182 9.14 -23.01 8.24
CA GLY A 182 9.78 -23.96 7.33
C GLY A 182 10.81 -23.27 6.44
N VAL A 183 11.82 -24.01 6.01
CA VAL A 183 12.83 -23.52 5.06
C VAL A 183 12.17 -23.48 3.69
N MET A 184 11.58 -22.34 3.32
CA MET A 184 11.20 -22.08 1.93
C MET A 184 12.37 -21.41 1.22
N LEU A 185 12.79 -22.00 0.10
CA LEU A 185 13.91 -21.54 -0.72
C LEU A 185 13.60 -20.23 -1.48
N GLU A 186 12.36 -19.75 -1.47
CA GLU A 186 11.98 -18.57 -2.22
C GLU A 186 11.20 -17.59 -1.34
N ASP A 187 11.92 -16.69 -0.68
CA ASP A 187 11.51 -15.34 -0.21
C ASP A 187 12.43 -14.75 0.88
N GLY A 188 13.49 -15.46 1.25
CA GLY A 188 14.56 -14.94 2.10
C GLY A 188 15.86 -14.96 1.34
N LEU A 189 16.23 -13.84 0.70
CA LEU A 189 17.62 -13.66 0.27
C LEU A 189 18.50 -13.91 1.50
N LEU A 190 19.29 -14.97 1.44
CA LEU A 190 20.29 -15.21 2.46
C LEU A 190 21.29 -14.06 2.38
N PRO A 191 21.68 -13.44 3.52
CA PRO A 191 22.70 -12.43 3.52
C PRO A 191 23.94 -12.95 2.78
N LEU A 192 24.43 -12.16 1.83
CA LEU A 192 25.63 -12.50 1.10
C LEU A 192 26.77 -12.67 2.11
N ARG A 193 27.57 -13.72 1.95
CA ARG A 193 28.76 -13.89 2.79
C ARG A 193 29.75 -12.77 2.52
N ALA A 194 30.51 -12.35 3.54
CA ALA A 194 31.44 -11.22 3.44
C ALA A 194 32.48 -11.41 2.32
N ASP A 195 32.95 -12.64 2.15
CA ASP A 195 33.82 -13.10 1.08
C ASP A 195 33.22 -12.89 -0.32
N HIS A 196 31.97 -13.29 -0.54
CA HIS A 196 31.27 -13.06 -1.80
C HIS A 196 30.97 -11.57 -2.05
N MET A 197 30.67 -10.81 -1.00
CA MET A 197 30.47 -9.35 -1.08
C MET A 197 31.75 -8.65 -1.55
N ASN A 198 32.89 -8.99 -0.96
CA ASN A 198 34.18 -8.41 -1.36
C ASN A 198 34.54 -8.75 -2.80
N GLN A 199 34.29 -9.99 -3.25
CA GLN A 199 34.50 -10.39 -4.64
C GLN A 199 33.60 -9.58 -5.61
N LEU A 200 32.33 -9.39 -5.25
CA LEU A 200 31.38 -8.62 -6.06
C LEU A 200 31.78 -7.15 -6.16
N VAL A 201 32.15 -6.52 -5.06
CA VAL A 201 32.61 -5.12 -5.03
C VAL A 201 33.91 -4.96 -5.83
N ALA A 202 34.85 -5.89 -5.70
CA ALA A 202 36.10 -5.88 -6.47
C ALA A 202 35.87 -6.10 -7.99
N HIS A 203 34.91 -6.95 -8.35
CA HIS A 203 34.54 -7.18 -9.74
C HIS A 203 33.90 -5.93 -10.37
N THR A 204 32.89 -5.36 -9.70
CA THR A 204 32.20 -4.15 -10.18
C THR A 204 33.13 -2.94 -10.29
N ALA A 205 34.15 -2.83 -9.43
CA ALA A 205 35.16 -1.77 -9.53
C ALA A 205 35.96 -1.79 -10.85
N ARG A 206 36.08 -2.96 -11.50
CA ARG A 206 36.93 -3.17 -12.67
C ARG A 206 36.15 -3.31 -13.98
N HIS A 207 34.94 -3.86 -13.89
CA HIS A 207 34.19 -4.32 -15.07
C HIS A 207 32.85 -3.61 -15.28
N GLU A 208 32.36 -2.87 -14.29
CA GLU A 208 31.03 -2.25 -14.34
C GLU A 208 31.11 -0.72 -14.32
N THR A 209 29.95 -0.07 -14.47
CA THR A 209 29.85 1.39 -14.37
C THR A 209 30.21 1.88 -12.96
N LYS A 210 30.79 3.08 -12.90
CA LYS A 210 31.18 3.72 -11.64
C LYS A 210 29.98 3.93 -10.72
N GLU A 211 28.84 4.27 -11.30
CA GLU A 211 27.56 4.48 -10.62
C GLU A 211 27.11 3.19 -9.93
N LEU A 212 27.11 2.05 -10.64
CA LEU A 212 26.71 0.76 -10.08
C LEU A 212 27.64 0.33 -8.93
N HIS A 213 28.94 0.46 -9.14
CA HIS A 213 29.93 0.14 -8.12
C HIS A 213 29.74 0.97 -6.83
N LEU A 214 29.51 2.29 -6.96
CA LEU A 214 29.28 3.18 -5.83
C LEU A 214 27.96 2.87 -5.13
N MET A 215 26.89 2.57 -5.87
CA MET A 215 25.60 2.18 -5.30
C MET A 215 25.72 0.90 -4.48
N LEU A 216 26.34 -0.15 -5.03
CA LEU A 216 26.53 -1.43 -4.33
C LEU A 216 27.42 -1.27 -3.10
N SER A 217 28.54 -0.56 -3.23
CA SER A 217 29.44 -0.30 -2.10
C SER A 217 28.70 0.43 -0.98
N THR A 218 27.96 1.49 -1.31
CA THR A 218 27.17 2.24 -0.33
C THR A 218 26.11 1.36 0.32
N ALA A 219 25.38 0.56 -0.46
CA ALA A 219 24.34 -0.34 0.05
C ALA A 219 24.92 -1.38 1.03
N PHE A 220 26.04 -2.01 0.70
CA PHE A 220 26.65 -3.05 1.52
C PHE A 220 27.22 -2.49 2.83
N PHE A 221 27.90 -1.34 2.81
CA PHE A 221 28.52 -0.78 4.01
C PHE A 221 27.55 -0.04 4.93
N THR A 222 26.43 0.47 4.40
CA THR A 222 25.42 1.18 5.21
C THR A 222 24.22 0.33 5.58
N GLY A 223 24.00 -0.81 4.89
CA GLY A 223 22.75 -1.56 4.97
C GLY A 223 21.55 -0.80 4.40
N GLY A 224 21.79 0.24 3.60
CA GLY A 224 20.74 1.09 3.02
C GLY A 224 19.82 0.30 2.09
N ARG A 225 18.51 0.59 2.15
CA ARG A 225 17.55 0.04 1.19
C ARG A 225 17.87 0.58 -0.20
N ALA A 226 17.58 -0.21 -1.25
CA ALA A 226 17.82 0.19 -2.63
C ALA A 226 17.26 1.60 -2.94
N GLY A 227 16.02 1.88 -2.50
CA GLY A 227 15.41 3.20 -2.63
C GLY A 227 16.26 4.31 -1.99
N THR A 228 16.72 4.12 -0.75
CA THR A 228 17.58 5.08 -0.04
C THR A 228 18.88 5.35 -0.77
N VAL A 229 19.53 4.31 -1.31
CA VAL A 229 20.79 4.43 -2.05
C VAL A 229 20.56 5.16 -3.38
N THR A 230 19.48 4.84 -4.08
CA THR A 230 19.14 5.48 -5.37
C THR A 230 18.71 6.94 -5.25
N THR A 231 18.26 7.37 -4.06
CA THR A 231 17.79 8.75 -3.82
C THR A 231 18.74 9.55 -2.92
N LEU A 232 19.94 9.04 -2.68
CA LEU A 232 20.93 9.72 -1.84
C LEU A 232 21.37 11.03 -2.52
N SER A 233 21.18 12.16 -1.84
CA SER A 233 21.55 13.47 -2.37
C SER A 233 22.92 13.91 -1.89
N VAL A 234 23.53 14.85 -2.63
CA VAL A 234 24.77 15.51 -2.21
C VAL A 234 24.58 16.27 -0.90
N SER A 235 23.40 16.87 -0.68
CA SER A 235 23.10 17.56 0.58
C SER A 235 23.09 16.59 1.77
N SER A 236 22.59 15.37 1.62
CA SER A 236 22.64 14.35 2.68
C SER A 236 24.07 13.95 3.04
N LEU A 237 24.99 13.94 2.08
CA LEU A 237 26.42 13.68 2.32
C LEU A 237 27.09 14.85 3.05
N LEU A 238 26.80 16.10 2.64
CA LEU A 238 27.39 17.30 3.25
C LEU A 238 26.87 17.59 4.66
N THR A 239 25.66 17.11 4.98
CA THR A 239 25.03 17.27 6.30
C THR A 239 25.21 16.05 7.20
N ALA A 240 26.04 15.08 6.79
CA ALA A 240 26.37 13.92 7.59
C ALA A 240 27.04 14.35 8.91
N ARG A 241 26.63 13.73 10.02
CA ARG A 241 27.15 14.05 11.36
C ARG A 241 27.95 12.88 11.87
N GLU A 242 29.09 13.16 12.51
CA GLU A 242 29.86 12.11 13.17
C GLU A 242 29.04 11.47 14.29
N ASP A 243 29.15 10.15 14.42
CA ASP A 243 28.51 9.40 15.48
C ASP A 243 29.11 9.80 16.84
N PRO A 244 28.29 10.21 17.83
CA PRO A 244 28.80 10.67 19.13
C PRO A 244 29.56 9.60 19.92
N HIS A 245 29.35 8.32 19.61
CA HIS A 245 29.91 7.19 20.34
C HIS A 245 31.04 6.48 19.58
N THR A 246 31.08 6.63 18.25
CA THR A 246 32.06 5.95 17.39
C THR A 246 32.75 6.94 16.44
N PRO A 247 33.89 7.52 16.86
CA PRO A 247 34.67 8.43 16.02
C PRO A 247 35.04 7.80 14.68
N GLY A 248 34.91 8.57 13.60
CA GLY A 248 35.14 8.11 12.22
C GLY A 248 33.93 7.45 11.54
N ILE A 249 32.82 7.22 12.24
CA ILE A 249 31.54 6.81 11.63
C ILE A 249 30.66 8.04 11.45
N PHE A 250 30.08 8.19 10.26
CA PHE A 250 29.16 9.28 9.94
C PHE A 250 27.74 8.77 9.76
N LEU A 251 26.80 9.44 10.43
CA LEU A 251 25.37 9.19 10.34
C LEU A 251 24.78 10.03 9.21
N LEU A 252 24.10 9.35 8.29
CA LEU A 252 23.41 9.97 7.16
C LEU A 252 21.93 10.20 7.50
N PRO A 253 21.41 11.42 7.33
CA PRO A 253 20.00 11.70 7.59
C PRO A 253 19.14 11.11 6.47
N VAL A 254 18.38 10.05 6.79
CA VAL A 254 17.49 9.35 5.86
C VAL A 254 16.03 9.43 6.34
N GLY A 255 15.15 10.01 5.54
CA GLY A 255 13.71 10.10 5.85
C GLY A 255 13.04 11.41 5.41
N PRO A 256 11.74 11.58 5.66
CA PRO A 256 11.03 12.81 5.34
C PRO A 256 11.68 14.01 6.03
N GLY A 257 12.01 15.06 5.26
CA GLY A 257 12.65 16.28 5.77
C GLY A 257 14.18 16.35 5.57
N THR A 258 14.84 15.35 4.99
CA THR A 258 16.31 15.34 4.83
C THR A 258 16.80 15.81 3.45
N GLY A 259 15.97 16.53 2.70
CA GLY A 259 16.34 17.11 1.40
C GLY A 259 16.47 16.09 0.26
N SER A 260 16.17 14.81 0.48
CA SER A 260 15.86 13.89 -0.61
C SER A 260 14.60 14.42 -1.31
N LEU A 261 14.68 14.62 -2.63
CA LEU A 261 13.56 15.01 -3.51
C LEU A 261 12.46 13.94 -3.45
N GLN A 262 11.72 13.89 -2.36
CA GLN A 262 10.34 13.43 -2.41
C GLN A 262 9.59 14.59 -3.05
N SER A 263 8.87 14.31 -4.14
CA SER A 263 7.94 15.23 -4.75
C SER A 263 6.93 15.65 -3.68
N ALA A 264 7.26 16.71 -2.96
CA ALA A 264 6.40 17.34 -1.99
C ALA A 264 5.33 18.08 -2.79
N ARG A 265 4.21 17.41 -3.04
CA ARG A 265 2.97 18.13 -3.27
C ARG A 265 2.67 18.91 -1.98
N SER A 266 2.81 20.22 -2.11
CA SER A 266 2.44 21.23 -1.13
C SER A 266 1.10 20.90 -0.47
N MET A 267 1.11 20.52 0.80
CA MET A 267 -0.01 20.80 1.70
C MET A 267 0.29 22.18 2.29
N ALA A 268 -0.23 23.21 1.65
CA ALA A 268 -0.36 24.53 2.23
C ALA A 268 -1.63 24.55 3.10
N THR A 269 -1.46 24.82 4.38
CA THR A 269 -2.44 25.54 5.19
C THR A 269 -2.30 27.04 4.94
#